data_AF-A0A5Q4ER70-F1
#
_entry.id   AF-A0A5Q4ER70-F1
#
_cell.length_a   1.000
_cell.length_b   1.000
_cell.length_c   1.000
_cell.angle_alpha   90.00
_cell.angle_beta   90.00
_cell.angle_gamma   90.00
#
_symmetry.space_group_name_H-M   'P 1'
#
loop_
_entity.id
_entity.type
_entity.pdbx_description
1 polymer ?
#
loop_
_entity_poly.entity_id
_entity_poly.type
_entity_poly.pdbx_seq_one_letter_code
_entity_poly.pdbx_strand_id
1 'polypeptide(L)' 'MDLTESIRKAISASGESRYAISKRSGLAESQLSRLVRGLNTPSLETVERIAEALDMEIILRPRRRSAKRKG' A
#
# COMPACT_ATOMS: atom_id res chain seq x y z
N MET A 1 -0.10 10.74 -6.62
CA MET A 1 -0.28 9.43 -5.96
C MET A 1 0.80 9.34 -4.91
N ASP A 2 0.42 9.37 -3.64
CA ASP A 2 1.34 9.05 -2.55
C ASP A 2 1.37 7.53 -2.32
N LEU A 3 2.26 7.08 -1.45
CA LEU A 3 2.43 5.66 -1.14
C LEU A 3 1.16 5.08 -0.51
N THR A 4 0.55 5.79 0.43
CA THR A 4 -0.65 5.33 1.14
C THR A 4 -1.80 5.04 0.17
N GLU A 5 -2.03 5.92 -0.80
CA GLU A 5 -3.04 5.72 -1.83
C GLU A 5 -2.73 4.52 -2.72
N SER A 6 -1.45 4.26 -3.01
CA SER A 6 -1.03 3.07 -3.75
C SER A 6 -1.39 1.78 -3.01
N ILE A 7 -1.19 1.76 -1.69
CA ILE A 7 -1.54 0.61 -0.85
C ILE A 7 -3.04 0.41 -0.73
N ARG A 8 -3.83 1.48 -0.57
CA ARG A 8 -5.31 1.36 -0.57
C ARG A 8 -5.82 0.75 -1.87
N LYS A 9 -5.26 1.18 -3.00
CA LYS A 9 -5.62 0.64 -4.30
C LYS A 9 -5.19 -0.81 -4.46
N ALA A 10 -3.99 -1.19 -4.01
CA ALA A 10 -3.54 -2.58 -4.03
C ALA A 10 -4.49 -3.49 -3.24
N ILE A 11 -4.88 -3.09 -2.03
CA ILE A 11 -5.85 -3.84 -1.21
C ILE A 11 -7.19 -3.94 -1.94
N SER A 12 -7.71 -2.84 -2.49
CA SER A 12 -9.03 -2.83 -3.14
C SER A 12 -9.04 -3.61 -4.47
N ALA A 13 -7.93 -3.61 -5.19
CA ALA A 13 -7.77 -4.30 -6.47
C ALA A 13 -7.45 -5.79 -6.34
N SER A 14 -6.99 -6.24 -5.16
CA SER A 14 -6.69 -7.67 -4.90
C SER A 14 -7.91 -8.58 -5.04
N GLY A 15 -9.13 -8.04 -4.92
CA GLY A 15 -10.36 -8.85 -4.88
C GLY A 15 -10.54 -9.63 -3.58
N GLU A 16 -9.62 -9.48 -2.62
CA GLU A 16 -9.63 -10.22 -1.38
C GLU A 16 -10.35 -9.49 -0.25
N SER A 17 -10.92 -10.27 0.67
CA SER A 17 -11.50 -9.71 1.89
C SER A 17 -10.40 -9.19 2.80
N ARG A 18 -10.72 -8.15 3.58
CA ARG A 18 -9.79 -7.61 4.59
C ARG A 18 -9.39 -8.68 5.60
N TYR A 19 -10.31 -9.57 5.96
CA TYR A 19 -10.04 -10.74 6.79
C TYR A 19 -8.98 -11.68 6.19
N ALA A 20 -9.07 -12.00 4.90
CA ALA A 20 -8.08 -12.86 4.24
C ALA A 20 -6.68 -12.23 4.25
N ILE A 21 -6.60 -10.93 3.94
CA ILE A 21 -5.35 -10.16 4.00
C ILE A 21 -4.83 -10.10 5.44
N SER A 22 -5.72 -9.94 6.44
CA SER A 22 -5.33 -9.91 7.86
C SER A 22 -4.68 -11.21 8.29
N LYS A 23 -5.20 -12.36 7.83
CA LYS A 23 -4.65 -13.68 8.14
C LYS A 23 -3.25 -13.88 7.60
N ARG A 24 -2.95 -13.37 6.40
CA ARG A 24 -1.62 -13.51 5.78
C ARG A 24 -0.63 -12.45 6.25
N SER A 25 -1.05 -11.20 6.38
CA SER A 25 -0.20 -10.09 6.81
C SER A 25 0.08 -10.05 8.31
N GLY A 26 -0.68 -10.80 9.11
CA GLY A 26 -0.62 -10.72 10.58
C GLY A 26 -1.14 -9.39 11.15
N LEU A 27 -1.75 -8.53 10.32
CA LEU A 27 -2.32 -7.26 10.73
C LEU A 27 -3.74 -7.47 11.26
N ALA A 28 -4.20 -6.59 12.14
CA ALA A 28 -5.59 -6.59 12.56
C ALA A 28 -6.51 -6.18 11.39
N GLU A 29 -7.64 -6.86 11.21
CA GLU A 29 -8.62 -6.48 10.18
C GLU A 29 -9.12 -5.03 10.36
N SER A 30 -9.26 -4.58 11.61
CA SER A 30 -9.63 -3.20 11.92
C SER A 30 -8.57 -2.18 11.46
N GLN A 31 -7.29 -2.55 11.46
CA GLN A 31 -6.20 -1.74 10.93
C GLN A 31 -6.29 -1.62 9.41
N LEU A 32 -6.55 -2.74 8.71
CA LEU A 32 -6.77 -2.74 7.26
C LEU A 32 -8.02 -1.93 6.86
N SER A 33 -9.10 -2.02 7.65
CA SER A 33 -10.32 -1.22 7.43
C SER A 33 -10.07 0.29 7.55
N ARG A 34 -9.37 0.73 8.61
CA ARG A 34 -8.97 2.13 8.77
C ARG A 34 -8.08 2.60 7.62
N LEU A 35 -7.14 1.77 7.17
CA LEU A 35 -6.22 2.08 6.09
C LEU A 35 -6.95 2.33 4.77
N VAL A 36 -7.84 1.41 4.38
CA VAL A 36 -8.64 1.54 3.15
C VAL A 36 -9.56 2.77 3.21
N ARG A 37 -10.05 3.14 4.40
CA ARG A 37 -10.85 4.36 4.61
C ARG A 37 -10.02 5.65 4.69
N GLY A 38 -8.70 5.56 4.61
CA GLY A 38 -7.79 6.71 4.69
C GLY A 38 -7.69 7.34 6.08
N LEU A 39 -8.05 6.59 7.14
CA LEU A 39 -8.10 7.09 8.51
C LEU A 39 -6.75 6.97 9.25
N ASN A 40 -5.76 6.32 8.67
CA ASN A 40 -4.41 6.22 9.20
C ASN A 40 -3.35 6.15 8.09
N THR A 41 -2.16 6.65 8.42
CA THR A 41 -0.95 6.45 7.62
C THR A 41 -0.27 5.17 8.10
N PRO A 42 0.04 4.20 7.21
CA PRO A 42 0.70 2.97 7.60
C PRO A 42 2.19 3.22 7.90
N SER A 43 2.77 2.43 8.81
CA SER A 43 4.23 2.33 8.95
C SER A 43 4.85 1.60 7.76
N LEU A 44 6.17 1.71 7.57
CA LEU A 44 6.88 0.93 6.54
C LEU A 44 6.66 -0.58 6.72
N GLU A 45 6.79 -1.08 7.95
CA GLU A 45 6.52 -2.48 8.30
C GLU A 45 5.08 -2.90 7.92
N THR A 46 4.09 -2.03 8.13
CA THR A 46 2.70 -2.30 7.71
C THR A 46 2.62 -2.41 6.19
N VAL A 47 3.33 -1.55 5.46
CA VAL A 47 3.37 -1.58 3.99
C VAL A 47 4.02 -2.86 3.48
N GLU A 48 5.16 -3.27 4.06
CA GLU A 48 5.87 -4.51 3.71
C GLU A 48 4.99 -5.75 3.92
N ARG A 49 4.33 -5.86 5.08
CA ARG A 49 3.42 -6.97 5.38
C ARG A 49 2.21 -7.05 4.44
N ILE A 50 1.69 -5.90 4.02
CA ILE A 50 0.60 -5.87 3.04
C ILE A 50 1.10 -6.31 1.67
N ALA A 51 2.29 -5.85 1.26
CA ALA A 51 2.89 -6.23 0.00
C ALA A 51 3.14 -7.74 -0.06
N GLU A 52 3.75 -8.32 0.98
CA GLU A 52 3.96 -9.77 1.10
C GLU A 52 2.63 -10.54 1.08
N ALA A 53 1.63 -10.10 1.84
CA ALA A 53 0.32 -10.75 1.87
C ALA A 53 -0.45 -10.69 0.54
N LEU A 54 -0.10 -9.77 -0.35
CA LEU A 54 -0.70 -9.60 -1.68
C LEU A 54 0.22 -10.11 -2.81
N ASP A 55 1.33 -10.76 -2.48
CA ASP A 55 2.35 -11.21 -3.44
C ASP A 55 2.85 -10.07 -4.36
N MET A 56 3.19 -8.95 -3.74
CA MET A 56 3.65 -7.72 -4.41
C MET A 56 5.03 -7.27 -3.94
N GLU A 57 5.74 -6.57 -4.81
CA GLU A 57 7.05 -5.97 -4.52
C GLU A 57 6.98 -4.44 -4.35
N ILE A 58 7.77 -3.91 -3.41
CA ILE A 58 7.97 -2.47 -3.24
C ILE A 58 9.23 -2.07 -4.01
N ILE A 59 9.05 -1.33 -5.11
CA ILE A 59 10.16 -0.89 -5.96
C ILE A 59 10.35 0.63 -5.84
N LEU A 60 11.48 1.04 -5.29
CA LEU A 60 11.94 2.43 -5.36
C LEU A 60 12.61 2.68 -6.70
N ARG A 61 12.15 3.73 -7.40
CA ARG A 61 12.69 4.10 -8.71
C ARG A 61 13.17 5.55 -8.66
N PRO A 62 14.29 5.89 -9.32
CA PRO A 62 14.68 7.28 -9.47
C PRO A 62 13.53 8.10 -10.06
N ARG A 63 13.22 9.25 -9.44
CA ARG A 63 12.25 10.16 -10.02
C ARG A 63 12.78 10.58 -11.38
N ARG A 64 12.02 10.32 -12.45
CA ARG A 64 12.33 10.90 -13.76
C ARG A 64 12.45 12.40 -13.56
N ARG A 65 13.66 12.96 -13.74
CA ARG A 65 13.83 14.41 -13.80
C ARG A 65 12.94 14.85 -14.94
N SER A 66 11.81 15.48 -14.61
CA SER A 66 11.08 16.26 -15.60
C SER A 66 12.11 17.20 -16.20
N ALA A 67 12.41 17.06 -17.48
CA ALA A 67 13.24 18.00 -18.21
C ALA A 67 12.53 19.36 -18.12
N LYS A 68 12.79 20.11 -17.05
CA LYS A 68 12.23 21.44 -16.86
C LYS A 68 13.09 22.35 -17.71
N ARG A 69 12.56 22.63 -18.90
CA ARG A 69 12.66 23.87 -19.66
C ARG A 69 14.03 24.55 -19.55
N LYS A 70 14.89 24.32 -20.54
CA LYS A 70 15.82 25.36 -20.98
C LYS A 70 14.95 26.53 -21.46
N GLY A 71 14.82 27.54 -20.62
CA GLY A 71 14.48 28.90 -21.00
C GLY A 71 15.77 29.71 -20.95
#